data_AF-A0A1Z8S1F8-F1
#
_entry.id   AF-A0A1Z8S1F8-F1
#
_cell.length_a   1.000
_cell.length_b   1.000
_cell.length_c   1.000
_cell.angle_alpha   90.00
_cell.angle_beta   90.00
_cell.angle_gamma   90.00
#
_symmetry.space_group_name_H-M   'P 1'
#
loop_
_entity.id
_entity.type
_entity.pdbx_description
1 polymer ?
#
loop_
_entity_poly.entity_id
_entity_poly.type
_entity_poly.pdbx_seq_one_letter_code
_entity_poly.pdbx_strand_id
1 'polypeptide(L)'
;MGLPGSGKTTLAEKLVAKLNAVWFNADAVRQEIHKDLGFSAEDRTEHARRMGKLSDWAALGGGYVISDFCCPTEETREAFNPDFVIWVDRIKEGRYEDTNKLFEDPTKDKRWDEHDLILREGTPEEWCETALENIFETEKWDNQAPTALLIGRYQPFHVGHKTLVAESVKRTGQCCIALRDVAGIDESNPYDFEKVKAEIYAACVEFGDKIKVVELPNITDVFYGRGVGYNIEQLELSKELQSVSATKIRAGEIGQDGKPTGKRPE
;
A
#
# COMPACT_ATOMS: atom_id res chain seq x y z
N MET A 1 8.64 12.23 -9.52
CA MET A 1 8.46 13.01 -10.76
C MET A 1 9.53 14.08 -10.95
N GLY A 2 9.56 14.74 -12.11
CA GLY A 2 10.47 15.84 -12.42
C GLY A 2 10.83 15.91 -13.90
N LEU A 3 11.37 17.06 -14.33
CA LEU A 3 11.77 17.26 -15.72
C LEU A 3 12.82 16.23 -16.19
N PRO A 4 12.82 15.83 -17.48
CA PRO A 4 13.85 14.96 -18.04
C PRO A 4 15.26 15.53 -17.81
N GLY A 5 16.10 14.77 -17.11
CA GLY A 5 17.44 15.19 -16.70
C GLY A 5 17.56 15.66 -15.24
N SER A 6 16.46 15.76 -14.48
CA SER A 6 16.52 16.24 -13.08
C SER A 6 17.23 15.29 -12.11
N GLY A 7 17.30 14.00 -12.45
CA GLY A 7 17.85 12.94 -11.60
C GLY A 7 16.82 11.97 -11.01
N LYS A 8 15.54 12.07 -11.41
CA LYS A 8 14.45 11.22 -10.91
C LYS A 8 14.68 9.71 -11.06
N THR A 9 15.27 9.27 -12.18
CA THR A 9 15.56 7.85 -12.45
C THR A 9 16.63 7.32 -11.51
N THR A 10 17.68 8.11 -11.25
CA THR A 10 18.74 7.77 -10.28
C THR A 10 18.20 7.66 -8.85
N LEU A 11 17.28 8.56 -8.46
CA LEU A 11 16.59 8.46 -7.17
C LEU A 11 15.72 7.20 -7.11
N ALA A 12 14.96 6.91 -8.17
CA ALA A 12 14.10 5.74 -8.25
C ALA A 12 14.90 4.44 -8.10
N GLU A 13 16.03 4.29 -8.79
CA GLU A 13 16.92 3.12 -8.66
C GLU A 13 17.35 2.87 -7.22
N LYS A 14 17.72 3.93 -6.48
CA LYS A 14 18.12 3.83 -5.08
C LYS A 14 16.97 3.45 -4.16
N LEU A 15 15.81 4.11 -4.32
CA LEU A 15 14.61 3.80 -3.54
C LEU A 15 14.15 2.36 -3.77
N VAL A 16 14.17 1.90 -5.02
CA VAL A 16 13.82 0.52 -5.39
C VAL A 16 14.68 -0.50 -4.65
N ALA A 17 16.00 -0.28 -4.61
CA ALA A 17 16.90 -1.16 -3.88
C ALA A 17 16.68 -1.14 -2.37
N LYS A 18 16.37 0.02 -1.78
CA LYS A 18 16.20 0.19 -0.33
C LYS A 18 14.85 -0.32 0.18
N LEU A 19 13.79 -0.12 -0.61
CA LEU A 19 12.41 -0.51 -0.29
C LEU A 19 12.05 -1.90 -0.80
N ASN A 20 12.94 -2.55 -1.57
CA ASN A 20 12.62 -3.75 -2.34
C ASN A 20 11.35 -3.56 -3.19
N ALA A 21 11.24 -2.40 -3.83
CA ALA A 21 10.04 -1.96 -4.52
C ALA A 21 9.93 -2.54 -5.93
N VAL A 22 8.70 -2.64 -6.44
CA VAL A 22 8.47 -2.81 -7.88
C VAL A 22 8.76 -1.49 -8.57
N TRP A 23 9.49 -1.51 -9.69
CA TRP A 23 9.82 -0.32 -10.45
C TRP A 23 9.12 -0.30 -11.80
N PHE A 24 8.35 0.74 -12.07
CA PHE A 24 7.85 1.07 -13.40
C PHE A 24 8.54 2.31 -13.94
N ASN A 25 9.48 2.11 -14.87
CA ASN A 25 10.06 3.22 -15.61
C ASN A 25 9.09 3.68 -16.70
N ALA A 26 8.60 4.93 -16.62
CA ALA A 26 7.51 5.39 -17.49
C ALA A 26 7.90 5.41 -18.97
N ASP A 27 9.14 5.79 -19.28
CA ASP A 27 9.65 5.82 -20.65
C ASP A 27 9.75 4.40 -21.24
N ALA A 28 10.27 3.45 -20.46
CA ALA A 28 10.37 2.04 -20.86
C ALA A 28 8.99 1.38 -21.03
N VAL A 29 8.06 1.61 -20.10
CA VAL A 29 6.68 1.11 -20.20
C VAL A 29 5.98 1.69 -21.43
N ARG A 30 6.19 2.98 -21.73
CA ARG A 30 5.64 3.60 -22.94
C ARG A 30 6.16 2.92 -24.20
N GLN A 31 7.47 2.73 -24.26
CA GLN A 31 8.13 2.13 -25.43
C GLN A 31 7.78 0.66 -25.63
N GLU A 32 7.63 -0.12 -24.55
CA GLU A 32 7.49 -1.57 -24.65
C GLU A 32 6.05 -2.08 -24.53
N ILE A 33 5.23 -1.42 -23.71
CA ILE A 33 3.88 -1.89 -23.35
C ILE A 33 2.81 -1.00 -23.99
N HIS A 34 2.95 0.33 -23.90
CA HIS A 34 1.96 1.28 -24.43
C HIS A 34 2.35 1.81 -25.82
N LYS A 35 2.76 0.90 -26.72
CA LYS A 35 3.24 1.20 -28.09
C LYS A 35 2.22 1.91 -28.96
N ASP A 36 0.94 1.83 -28.60
CA ASP A 36 -0.18 2.48 -29.25
C ASP A 36 -0.28 3.98 -28.94
N LEU A 37 0.34 4.46 -27.85
CA LEU A 37 0.19 5.83 -27.37
C LEU A 37 1.26 6.77 -27.92
N GLY A 38 0.82 7.90 -28.47
CA GLY A 38 1.67 9.01 -28.88
C GLY A 38 2.02 9.98 -27.74
N PHE A 39 2.19 11.26 -28.11
CA PHE A 39 2.55 12.37 -27.20
C PHE A 39 1.48 13.46 -27.14
N SER A 40 0.28 13.21 -27.69
CA SER A 40 -0.86 14.11 -27.53
C SER A 40 -1.25 14.24 -26.04
N ALA A 41 -2.03 15.27 -25.69
CA ALA A 41 -2.53 15.42 -24.32
C ALA A 41 -3.32 14.18 -23.86
N GLU A 42 -4.22 13.70 -24.72
CA GLU A 42 -5.02 12.48 -24.49
C GLU A 42 -4.15 11.25 -24.28
N ASP A 43 -3.12 11.04 -25.12
CA ASP A 43 -2.20 9.92 -24.98
C ASP A 43 -1.36 10.00 -23.69
N ARG A 44 -1.01 11.21 -23.24
CA ARG A 44 -0.29 11.42 -21.98
C ARG A 44 -1.18 11.07 -20.79
N THR A 45 -2.44 11.53 -20.78
CA THR A 45 -3.42 11.19 -19.75
C THR A 45 -3.70 9.69 -19.72
N GLU A 46 -3.89 9.05 -20.88
CA GLU A 46 -4.13 7.61 -20.97
C GLU A 46 -2.91 6.79 -20.54
N HIS A 47 -1.70 7.23 -20.92
CA HIS A 47 -0.46 6.60 -20.45
C HIS A 47 -0.35 6.67 -18.92
N ALA A 48 -0.69 7.83 -18.34
CA ALA A 48 -0.69 8.01 -16.89
C ALA A 48 -1.70 7.11 -16.19
N ARG A 49 -2.92 7.04 -16.70
CA ARG A 49 -3.98 6.18 -16.17
C ARG A 49 -3.59 4.70 -16.21
N ARG A 50 -3.00 4.22 -17.31
CA ARG A 50 -2.52 2.82 -17.43
C ARG A 50 -1.35 2.55 -16.48
N MET A 51 -0.41 3.47 -16.35
CA MET A 51 0.69 3.39 -15.37
C MET A 51 0.18 3.30 -13.93
N GLY A 52 -0.83 4.10 -13.58
CA GLY A 52 -1.48 4.05 -12.27
C GLY A 52 -2.08 2.68 -11.99
N LYS A 53 -2.79 2.08 -12.96
CA LYS A 53 -3.35 0.73 -12.82
C LYS A 53 -2.30 -0.36 -12.68
N LEU A 54 -1.19 -0.28 -13.43
CA LEU A 54 -0.07 -1.20 -13.25
C LEU A 54 0.51 -1.09 -11.83
N SER A 55 0.61 0.13 -11.32
CA SER A 55 1.09 0.40 -9.96
C SER A 55 0.13 -0.15 -8.89
N ASP A 56 -1.17 0.11 -9.03
CA ASP A 56 -2.22 -0.44 -8.15
C ASP A 56 -2.11 -1.97 -8.05
N TRP A 57 -1.99 -2.66 -9.19
CA TRP A 57 -1.91 -4.12 -9.23
C TRP A 57 -0.61 -4.67 -8.63
N ALA A 58 0.51 -3.98 -8.85
CA ALA A 58 1.78 -4.36 -8.23
C ALA A 58 1.74 -4.16 -6.71
N ALA A 59 1.07 -3.11 -6.24
CA ALA A 59 0.91 -2.80 -4.82
C ALA A 59 -0.03 -3.76 -4.09
N LEU A 60 -0.86 -4.56 -4.79
CA LEU A 60 -1.73 -5.56 -4.16
C LEU A 60 -0.95 -6.63 -3.36
N GLY A 61 0.32 -6.85 -3.69
CA GLY A 61 1.22 -7.70 -2.92
C GLY A 61 1.74 -7.06 -1.63
N GLY A 62 1.37 -5.81 -1.36
CA GLY A 62 1.79 -5.03 -0.20
C GLY A 62 3.22 -4.46 -0.31
N GLY A 63 3.85 -4.55 -1.48
CA GLY A 63 5.15 -3.93 -1.70
C GLY A 63 5.01 -2.46 -2.08
N TYR A 64 6.09 -1.70 -1.89
CA TYR A 64 6.22 -0.38 -2.50
C TYR A 64 6.27 -0.49 -4.02
N VAL A 65 5.71 0.52 -4.69
CA VAL A 65 5.83 0.67 -6.14
C VAL A 65 6.38 2.06 -6.42
N ILE A 66 7.46 2.12 -7.20
CA ILE A 66 8.07 3.37 -7.63
C ILE A 66 7.79 3.56 -9.12
N SER A 67 7.26 4.73 -9.49
CA SER A 67 7.08 5.15 -10.88
C SER A 67 7.89 6.43 -11.15
N ASP A 68 8.93 6.37 -11.99
CA ASP A 68 9.82 7.51 -12.27
C ASP A 68 9.30 8.44 -13.38
N PHE A 69 8.03 8.82 -13.24
CA PHE A 69 7.24 9.45 -14.28
C PHE A 69 7.43 10.98 -14.32
N CYS A 70 7.51 11.59 -15.51
CA CYS A 70 7.54 13.05 -15.66
C CYS A 70 6.21 13.70 -15.21
N CYS A 71 5.07 13.14 -15.66
CA CYS A 71 3.71 13.57 -15.31
C CYS A 71 3.52 15.10 -15.26
N PRO A 72 3.62 15.80 -16.41
CA PRO A 72 3.86 17.25 -16.43
C PRO A 72 2.67 18.10 -15.99
N THR A 73 1.42 17.63 -16.14
CA THR A 73 0.22 18.41 -15.81
C THR A 73 -0.54 17.83 -14.62
N GLU A 74 -1.33 18.65 -13.92
CA GLU A 74 -2.23 18.22 -12.85
C GLU A 74 -3.13 17.08 -13.33
N GLU A 75 -3.72 17.21 -14.53
CA GLU A 75 -4.56 16.15 -15.13
C GLU A 75 -3.85 14.81 -15.25
N THR A 76 -2.59 14.79 -15.71
CA THR A 76 -1.82 13.54 -15.80
C THR A 76 -1.50 12.96 -14.42
N ARG A 77 -1.25 13.81 -13.43
CA ARG A 77 -0.97 13.39 -12.04
C ARG A 77 -2.22 12.84 -11.36
N GLU A 78 -3.37 13.50 -11.54
CA GLU A 78 -4.68 13.02 -11.12
C GLU A 78 -5.01 11.68 -11.80
N ALA A 79 -4.73 11.53 -13.09
CA ALA A 79 -4.96 10.29 -13.82
C ALA A 79 -4.07 9.13 -13.35
N PHE A 80 -2.82 9.42 -12.96
CA PHE A 80 -1.93 8.43 -12.34
C PHE A 80 -2.36 8.07 -10.91
N ASN A 81 -2.89 9.05 -10.15
CA ASN A 81 -3.37 8.93 -8.77
C ASN A 81 -2.32 8.33 -7.80
N PRO A 82 -1.19 9.02 -7.57
CA PRO A 82 -0.14 8.56 -6.66
C PRO A 82 -0.55 8.66 -5.19
N ASP A 83 -0.05 7.74 -4.36
CA ASP A 83 -0.11 7.88 -2.89
C ASP A 83 0.82 8.99 -2.37
N PHE A 84 1.99 9.15 -3.02
CA PHE A 84 3.01 10.16 -2.69
C PHE A 84 3.63 10.75 -3.96
N VAL A 85 3.93 12.05 -3.94
CA VAL A 85 4.68 12.74 -4.98
C VAL A 85 6.02 13.21 -4.43
N ILE A 86 7.10 12.63 -4.97
CA ILE A 86 8.45 13.14 -4.77
C ILE A 86 8.87 13.89 -6.03
N TRP A 87 8.91 15.22 -5.97
CA TRP A 87 9.33 16.08 -7.07
C TRP A 87 10.82 16.42 -6.97
N VAL A 88 11.60 15.92 -7.93
CA VAL A 88 13.01 16.29 -8.09
C VAL A 88 13.10 17.59 -8.92
N ASP A 89 13.11 18.72 -8.22
CA ASP A 89 13.09 20.09 -8.74
C ASP A 89 14.49 20.71 -8.79
N ARG A 90 15.33 20.17 -9.68
CA ARG A 90 16.75 20.54 -9.79
C ARG A 90 17.11 21.37 -11.02
N ILE A 91 16.24 21.39 -12.00
CA ILE A 91 16.50 22.04 -13.28
C ILE A 91 15.31 22.91 -13.63
N LYS A 92 15.59 24.10 -14.16
CA LYS A 92 14.54 25.02 -14.64
C LYS A 92 13.94 24.54 -15.96
N GLU A 93 14.77 23.95 -16.81
CA GLU A 93 14.39 23.49 -18.15
C GLU A 93 15.08 22.15 -18.44
N GLY A 94 14.31 21.20 -18.95
CA GLY A 94 14.81 19.92 -19.45
C GLY A 94 15.13 19.99 -20.95
N ARG A 95 15.54 18.85 -21.50
CA ARG A 95 15.97 18.70 -22.91
C ARG A 95 14.86 18.80 -23.96
N TYR A 96 13.59 18.86 -23.55
CA TYR A 96 12.44 18.87 -24.46
C TYR A 96 11.59 20.12 -24.22
N GLU A 97 11.57 21.01 -25.21
CA GLU A 97 10.90 22.32 -25.10
C GLU A 97 9.38 22.19 -24.93
N ASP A 98 8.75 21.20 -25.59
CA ASP A 98 7.34 20.89 -25.45
C ASP A 98 6.98 20.53 -24.00
N THR A 99 7.82 19.75 -23.33
CA THR A 99 7.63 19.32 -21.95
C THR A 99 7.85 20.46 -20.98
N ASN A 100 8.85 21.32 -21.23
CA ASN A 100 9.09 22.52 -20.41
C ASN A 100 7.88 23.46 -20.42
N LYS A 101 7.23 23.63 -21.59
CA LYS A 101 6.03 24.48 -21.73
C LYS A 101 4.80 23.91 -21.01
N LEU A 102 4.71 22.59 -20.91
CA LEU A 102 3.58 21.88 -20.31
C LEU A 102 3.74 21.62 -18.82
N PHE A 103 4.94 21.76 -18.26
CA PHE A 103 5.19 21.37 -16.88
C PHE A 103 4.55 22.36 -15.90
N GLU A 104 3.59 21.87 -15.14
CA GLU A 104 2.90 22.58 -14.09
C GLU A 104 3.53 22.24 -12.74
N ASP A 105 3.61 23.25 -11.87
CA ASP A 105 4.09 23.12 -10.50
C ASP A 105 3.15 22.23 -9.68
N PRO A 106 3.58 21.01 -9.27
CA PRO A 106 2.72 20.06 -8.59
C PRO A 106 2.26 20.54 -7.20
N THR A 107 2.92 21.54 -6.61
CA THR A 107 2.52 22.10 -5.31
C THR A 107 1.18 22.84 -5.35
N LYS A 108 0.65 23.07 -6.56
CA LYS A 108 -0.64 23.72 -6.79
C LYS A 108 -1.76 22.72 -7.05
N ASP A 109 -1.43 21.42 -7.16
CA ASP A 109 -2.42 20.38 -7.37
C ASP A 109 -3.36 20.29 -6.18
N LYS A 110 -4.64 20.00 -6.42
CA LYS A 110 -5.62 19.81 -5.34
C LYS A 110 -5.25 18.69 -4.37
N ARG A 111 -4.53 17.66 -4.85
CA ARG A 111 -4.12 16.50 -4.06
C ARG A 111 -2.83 16.74 -3.27
N TRP A 112 -2.05 17.78 -3.57
CA TRP A 112 -0.79 18.01 -2.90
C TRP A 112 -0.99 18.13 -1.38
N ASP A 113 -0.23 17.36 -0.60
CA ASP A 113 -0.37 17.28 0.85
C ASP A 113 0.99 17.36 1.58
N GLU A 114 0.97 17.27 2.90
CA GLU A 114 2.15 17.30 3.77
C GLU A 114 3.08 16.09 3.62
N HIS A 115 2.65 15.04 2.92
CA HIS A 115 3.42 13.83 2.67
C HIS A 115 4.17 13.90 1.34
N ASP A 116 3.99 14.97 0.57
CA ASP A 116 4.73 15.20 -0.67
C ASP A 116 6.05 15.92 -0.43
N LEU A 117 7.04 15.61 -1.28
CA LEU A 117 8.40 16.10 -1.14
C LEU A 117 8.88 16.88 -2.35
N ILE A 118 9.66 17.92 -2.09
CA ILE A 118 10.39 18.67 -3.12
C ILE A 118 11.88 18.59 -2.84
N LEU A 119 12.63 18.00 -3.77
CA LEU A 119 14.07 17.79 -3.67
C LEU A 119 14.80 18.75 -4.61
N ARG A 120 15.40 19.81 -4.05
CA ARG A 120 16.05 20.89 -4.81
C ARG A 120 17.57 20.83 -4.78
N GLU A 121 18.13 20.43 -3.64
CA GLU A 121 19.57 20.42 -3.38
C GLU A 121 19.99 19.08 -2.80
N GLY A 122 21.28 18.76 -2.88
CA GLY A 122 21.85 17.50 -2.38
C GLY A 122 22.16 16.46 -3.47
N THR A 123 22.73 15.36 -2.99
CA THR A 123 23.10 14.16 -3.74
C THR A 123 21.94 13.18 -3.86
N PRO A 124 21.95 12.28 -4.85
CA PRO A 124 20.95 11.21 -4.94
C PRO A 124 20.87 10.32 -3.70
N GLU A 125 21.96 10.16 -2.96
CA GLU A 125 22.01 9.48 -1.67
C GLU A 125 21.21 10.23 -0.59
N GLU A 126 21.49 11.51 -0.37
CA GLU A 126 20.76 12.34 0.62
C GLU A 126 19.27 12.41 0.31
N TRP A 127 18.92 12.54 -0.98
CA TRP A 127 17.54 12.49 -1.43
C TRP A 127 16.83 11.18 -1.12
N CYS A 128 17.53 10.06 -1.30
CA CYS A 128 16.99 8.77 -1.00
C CYS A 128 16.75 8.65 0.52
N GLU A 129 17.67 9.15 1.34
CA GLU A 129 17.51 9.16 2.79
C GLU A 129 16.31 10.02 3.22
N THR A 130 16.21 11.26 2.73
CA THR A 130 15.06 12.15 3.02
C THR A 130 13.74 11.53 2.58
N ALA A 131 13.69 10.92 1.40
CA ALA A 131 12.50 10.24 0.90
C ALA A 131 12.12 9.05 1.78
N LEU A 132 13.08 8.23 2.21
CA LEU A 132 12.84 7.10 3.09
C LEU A 132 12.34 7.55 4.47
N GLU A 133 12.98 8.55 5.07
CA GLU A 133 12.56 9.12 6.35
C GLU A 133 11.10 9.59 6.30
N ASN A 134 10.74 10.34 5.26
CA ASN A 134 9.37 10.82 5.10
C ASN A 134 8.37 9.69 4.84
N ILE A 135 8.70 8.73 3.96
CA ILE A 135 7.85 7.56 3.71
C ILE A 135 7.61 6.83 5.03
N PHE A 136 8.67 6.48 5.77
CA PHE A 136 8.53 5.76 7.03
C PHE A 136 7.84 6.57 8.13
N GLU A 137 7.98 7.90 8.13
CA GLU A 137 7.20 8.76 9.03
C GLU A 137 5.70 8.64 8.77
N THR A 138 5.28 8.54 7.51
CA THR A 138 3.86 8.34 7.16
C THR A 138 3.32 6.95 7.51
N GLU A 139 4.21 5.98 7.71
CA GLU A 139 3.84 4.63 8.14
C GLU A 139 3.84 4.45 9.64
N LYS A 140 4.42 5.42 10.36
CA LYS A 140 4.53 5.35 11.81
C LYS A 140 3.15 5.40 12.43
N TRP A 141 2.92 4.49 13.38
CA TRP A 141 1.70 4.48 14.17
C TRP A 141 1.47 5.82 14.89
N ASP A 142 0.28 6.40 14.70
CA ASP A 142 -0.18 7.59 15.41
C ASP A 142 -1.43 7.28 16.23
N ASN A 143 -1.36 7.36 17.57
CA ASN A 143 -2.53 7.11 18.41
C ASN A 143 -3.67 8.14 18.25
N GLN A 144 -3.44 9.26 17.57
CA GLN A 144 -4.46 10.29 17.32
C GLN A 144 -5.11 10.19 15.94
N ALA A 145 -4.52 9.45 15.00
CA ALA A 145 -5.05 9.30 13.65
C ALA A 145 -6.29 8.38 13.61
N PRO A 146 -7.19 8.55 12.62
CA PRO A 146 -8.27 7.60 12.37
C PRO A 146 -7.76 6.16 12.32
N THR A 147 -8.46 5.24 12.98
CA THR A 147 -7.98 3.86 13.15
C THR A 147 -9.14 2.88 13.06
N ALA A 148 -9.03 1.89 12.18
CA ALA A 148 -9.94 0.76 12.17
C ALA A 148 -9.59 -0.22 13.31
N LEU A 149 -10.60 -0.81 13.93
CA LEU A 149 -10.44 -1.84 14.96
C LEU A 149 -11.00 -3.16 14.46
N LEU A 150 -10.15 -4.19 14.43
CA LEU A 150 -10.53 -5.56 14.11
C LEU A 150 -10.40 -6.43 15.37
N ILE A 151 -11.53 -6.90 15.92
CA ILE A 151 -11.55 -7.78 17.10
C ILE A 151 -11.76 -9.22 16.66
N GLY A 152 -10.87 -10.12 17.07
CA GLY A 152 -11.00 -11.53 16.70
C GLY A 152 -10.02 -12.46 17.39
N ARG A 153 -10.13 -13.74 17.07
CA ARG A 153 -9.22 -14.80 17.56
C ARG A 153 -8.11 -15.10 16.53
N TYR A 154 -8.49 -15.07 15.25
CA TYR A 154 -7.62 -15.25 14.08
C TYR A 154 -6.68 -16.46 14.13
N GLN A 155 -7.19 -17.62 14.56
CA GLN A 155 -6.41 -18.86 14.60
C GLN A 155 -6.97 -19.87 13.59
N PRO A 156 -6.26 -20.28 12.52
CA PRO A 156 -5.08 -19.62 11.98
C PRO A 156 -5.43 -18.30 11.29
N PHE A 157 -4.45 -17.41 11.19
CA PHE A 157 -4.55 -16.23 10.32
C PHE A 157 -4.49 -16.67 8.85
N HIS A 158 -5.27 -16.05 7.97
CA HIS A 158 -5.40 -16.48 6.56
C HIS A 158 -5.74 -15.31 5.63
N VAL A 159 -5.77 -15.56 4.32
CA VAL A 159 -5.95 -14.51 3.29
C VAL A 159 -7.19 -13.63 3.52
N GLY A 160 -8.34 -14.20 3.89
CA GLY A 160 -9.53 -13.42 4.23
C GLY A 160 -9.31 -12.40 5.37
N HIS A 161 -8.58 -12.76 6.43
CA HIS A 161 -8.24 -11.83 7.51
C HIS A 161 -7.27 -10.75 7.03
N LYS A 162 -6.26 -11.13 6.23
CA LYS A 162 -5.33 -10.19 5.60
C LYS A 162 -6.07 -9.17 4.73
N THR A 163 -7.08 -9.59 3.98
CA THR A 163 -7.92 -8.67 3.18
C THR A 163 -8.70 -7.69 4.05
N LEU A 164 -9.20 -8.11 5.22
CA LEU A 164 -9.83 -7.17 6.17
C LEU A 164 -8.83 -6.11 6.65
N VAL A 165 -7.60 -6.52 6.98
CA VAL A 165 -6.53 -5.59 7.38
C VAL A 165 -6.21 -4.62 6.26
N ALA A 166 -6.05 -5.12 5.03
CA ALA A 166 -5.78 -4.30 3.85
C ALA A 166 -6.86 -3.24 3.61
N GLU A 167 -8.13 -3.65 3.64
CA GLU A 167 -9.26 -2.73 3.45
C GLU A 167 -9.38 -1.74 4.62
N SER A 168 -9.07 -2.18 5.84
CA SER A 168 -9.03 -1.32 7.03
C SER A 168 -7.97 -0.23 6.90
N VAL A 169 -6.72 -0.61 6.63
CA VAL A 169 -5.61 0.33 6.40
C VAL A 169 -5.92 1.27 5.25
N LYS A 170 -6.50 0.78 4.15
CA LYS A 170 -6.91 1.60 3.01
C LYS A 170 -7.93 2.68 3.37
N ARG A 171 -8.90 2.38 4.24
CA ARG A 171 -9.97 3.32 4.61
C ARG A 171 -9.58 4.30 5.69
N THR A 172 -8.76 3.89 6.66
CA THR A 172 -8.45 4.69 7.85
C THR A 172 -7.00 5.11 7.97
N GLY A 173 -6.10 4.60 7.13
CA GLY A 173 -4.66 4.84 7.20
C GLY A 173 -3.92 3.84 8.09
N GLN A 174 -4.53 3.38 9.18
CA GLN A 174 -3.96 2.37 10.08
C GLN A 174 -5.01 1.45 10.71
N CYS A 175 -4.59 0.28 11.18
CA CYS A 175 -5.46 -0.78 11.69
C CYS A 175 -4.95 -1.36 13.02
N CYS A 176 -5.79 -1.31 14.06
CA CYS A 176 -5.58 -2.01 15.32
C CYS A 176 -6.22 -3.40 15.25
N ILE A 177 -5.43 -4.45 15.42
CA ILE A 177 -5.90 -5.84 15.44
C ILE A 177 -5.88 -6.31 16.90
N ALA A 178 -7.06 -6.48 17.47
CA ALA A 178 -7.23 -6.85 18.87
C ALA A 178 -7.53 -8.34 19.01
N LEU A 179 -6.55 -9.08 19.52
CA LEU A 179 -6.59 -10.52 19.71
C LEU A 179 -7.26 -10.87 21.03
N ARG A 180 -8.36 -11.62 20.97
CA ARG A 180 -8.97 -12.21 22.15
C ARG A 180 -8.10 -13.36 22.68
N ASP A 181 -7.76 -13.32 23.96
CA ASP A 181 -7.14 -14.42 24.67
C ASP A 181 -8.16 -15.56 24.83
N VAL A 182 -7.97 -16.60 24.03
CA VAL A 182 -8.81 -17.80 23.98
C VAL A 182 -7.99 -19.08 23.97
N ALA A 183 -6.68 -18.98 24.25
CA ALA A 183 -5.76 -20.09 24.15
C ALA A 183 -6.16 -21.20 25.13
N GLY A 184 -6.31 -22.43 24.63
CA GLY A 184 -6.63 -23.59 25.45
C GLY A 184 -8.07 -23.67 25.96
N ILE A 185 -8.98 -22.79 25.50
CA ILE A 185 -10.42 -22.90 25.81
C ILE A 185 -11.05 -24.13 25.13
N ASP A 186 -10.65 -24.42 23.90
CA ASP A 186 -11.13 -25.57 23.13
C ASP A 186 -10.10 -25.97 22.04
N GLU A 187 -10.34 -27.09 21.35
CA GLU A 187 -9.50 -27.59 20.25
C GLU A 187 -9.41 -26.63 19.05
N SER A 188 -10.35 -25.68 18.97
CA SER A 188 -10.38 -24.64 17.96
C SER A 188 -9.56 -23.40 18.34
N ASN A 189 -8.93 -23.33 19.51
CA ASN A 189 -8.07 -22.21 19.90
C ASN A 189 -6.71 -22.71 20.42
N PRO A 190 -5.91 -23.36 19.57
CA PRO A 190 -4.69 -24.06 19.98
C PRO A 190 -3.49 -23.13 20.22
N TYR A 191 -3.56 -21.86 19.82
CA TYR A 191 -2.41 -20.96 19.80
C TYR A 191 -2.54 -19.85 20.84
N ASP A 192 -1.41 -19.45 21.42
CA ASP A 192 -1.33 -18.31 22.33
C ASP A 192 -1.24 -16.98 21.57
N PHE A 193 -1.34 -15.87 22.32
CA PHE A 193 -1.28 -14.53 21.78
C PHE A 193 0.00 -14.28 20.96
N GLU A 194 1.17 -14.66 21.48
CA GLU A 194 2.45 -14.39 20.83
C GLU A 194 2.59 -15.15 19.50
N LYS A 195 2.10 -16.39 19.41
CA LYS A 195 2.10 -17.14 18.15
C LYS A 195 1.22 -16.48 17.09
N VAL A 196 -0.02 -16.12 17.44
CA VAL A 196 -0.96 -15.51 16.48
C VAL A 196 -0.48 -14.13 16.05
N LYS A 197 0.06 -13.35 17.00
CA LYS A 197 0.68 -12.05 16.73
C LYS A 197 1.84 -12.18 15.73
N ALA A 198 2.72 -13.17 15.92
CA ALA A 198 3.81 -13.42 14.98
C ALA A 198 3.29 -13.83 13.58
N GLU A 199 2.26 -14.69 13.51
CA GLU A 199 1.61 -15.05 12.24
C GLU A 199 1.02 -13.83 11.52
N ILE A 200 0.36 -12.93 12.26
CA ILE A 200 -0.19 -11.68 11.72
C ILE A 200 0.91 -10.80 11.17
N TYR A 201 1.94 -10.46 11.97
CA TYR A 201 3.02 -9.60 11.50
C TYR A 201 3.78 -10.19 10.32
N ALA A 202 3.97 -11.50 10.27
CA ALA A 202 4.57 -12.16 9.11
C ALA A 202 3.68 -12.08 7.86
N ALA A 203 2.36 -12.25 8.02
CA ALA A 203 1.41 -12.20 6.91
C ALA A 203 1.10 -10.77 6.44
N CYS A 204 1.33 -9.76 7.28
CA CYS A 204 1.00 -8.35 7.09
C CYS A 204 2.25 -7.46 7.05
N VAL A 205 3.42 -8.02 6.70
CA VAL A 205 4.71 -7.32 6.71
C VAL A 205 4.67 -6.04 5.86
N GLU A 206 3.89 -6.06 4.78
CA GLU A 206 3.64 -4.92 3.92
C GLU A 206 3.04 -3.68 4.57
N PHE A 207 2.30 -3.86 5.66
CA PHE A 207 1.60 -2.75 6.31
C PHE A 207 2.51 -2.08 7.35
N GLY A 208 3.70 -2.63 7.61
CA GLY A 208 4.70 -2.05 8.50
C GLY A 208 4.11 -1.61 9.84
N ASP A 209 4.38 -0.36 10.20
CA ASP A 209 3.92 0.25 11.45
C ASP A 209 2.47 0.76 11.41
N LYS A 210 1.77 0.65 10.26
CA LYS A 210 0.33 0.96 10.13
C LYS A 210 -0.55 -0.07 10.81
N ILE A 211 0.01 -1.18 11.28
CA ILE A 211 -0.71 -2.19 12.07
C ILE A 211 -0.18 -2.29 13.50
N LYS A 212 -1.11 -2.35 14.45
CA LYS A 212 -0.81 -2.65 15.85
C LYS A 212 -1.61 -3.84 16.32
N VAL A 213 -0.93 -4.85 16.84
CA VAL A 213 -1.58 -6.02 17.45
C VAL A 213 -1.62 -5.85 18.97
N VAL A 214 -2.83 -5.88 19.55
CA VAL A 214 -3.04 -5.76 21.00
C VAL A 214 -3.73 -7.00 21.56
N GLU A 215 -3.43 -7.35 22.79
CA GLU A 215 -4.11 -8.43 23.50
C GLU A 215 -5.36 -7.90 24.20
N LEU A 216 -6.45 -8.65 24.12
CA LEU A 216 -7.67 -8.45 24.88
C LEU A 216 -7.99 -9.72 25.67
N PRO A 217 -8.70 -9.61 26.81
CA PRO A 217 -9.31 -10.78 27.42
C PRO A 217 -10.36 -11.39 26.46
N ASN A 218 -10.95 -12.53 26.84
CA ASN A 218 -12.00 -13.16 26.06
C ASN A 218 -13.29 -12.32 25.98
N ILE A 219 -13.31 -11.27 25.15
CA ILE A 219 -14.45 -10.36 24.97
C ILE A 219 -15.60 -11.12 24.29
N THR A 220 -16.74 -11.23 24.96
CA THR A 220 -17.96 -11.84 24.41
C THR A 220 -18.97 -10.82 23.91
N ASP A 221 -18.97 -9.62 24.51
CA ASP A 221 -19.98 -8.60 24.28
C ASP A 221 -19.30 -7.21 24.14
N VAL A 222 -19.76 -6.42 23.18
CA VAL A 222 -19.34 -5.02 22.99
C VAL A 222 -20.58 -4.12 23.13
N PHE A 223 -20.69 -3.42 24.26
CA PHE A 223 -21.76 -2.45 24.50
C PHE A 223 -21.27 -1.04 24.20
N TYR A 224 -22.12 -0.20 23.60
CA TYR A 224 -21.80 1.19 23.27
C TYR A 224 -22.95 2.14 23.61
N GLY A 225 -22.60 3.38 23.98
CA GLY A 225 -23.54 4.42 24.38
C GLY A 225 -23.95 5.35 23.23
N ARG A 226 -24.61 6.47 23.57
CA ARG A 226 -24.91 7.54 22.61
C ARG A 226 -23.65 8.40 22.39
N GLY A 227 -23.37 8.77 21.15
CA GLY A 227 -22.30 9.72 20.82
C GLY A 227 -20.88 9.20 21.06
N VAL A 228 -20.63 7.91 20.83
CA VAL A 228 -19.33 7.26 21.09
C VAL A 228 -18.21 7.67 20.13
N GLY A 229 -18.52 8.40 19.05
CA GLY A 229 -17.52 8.95 18.14
C GLY A 229 -16.88 7.94 17.18
N TYR A 230 -17.38 6.71 17.13
CA TYR A 230 -16.97 5.68 16.16
C TYR A 230 -18.17 5.01 15.47
N ASN A 231 -17.91 4.45 14.30
CA ASN A 231 -18.89 3.70 13.50
C ASN A 231 -18.68 2.20 13.70
N ILE A 232 -19.77 1.42 13.63
CA ILE A 232 -19.73 -0.05 13.58
C ILE A 232 -20.17 -0.47 12.18
N GLU A 233 -19.30 -1.15 11.46
CA GLU A 233 -19.54 -1.63 10.10
C GLU A 233 -19.10 -3.09 9.98
N GLN A 234 -19.87 -3.87 9.23
CA GLN A 234 -19.46 -5.20 8.79
C GLN A 234 -18.87 -5.09 7.37
N LEU A 235 -17.60 -5.46 7.21
CA LEU A 235 -16.97 -5.56 5.89
C LEU A 235 -17.35 -6.88 5.23
N GLU A 236 -18.09 -6.83 4.12
CA GLU A 236 -18.39 -8.01 3.30
C GLU A 236 -17.29 -8.24 2.26
N LEU A 237 -16.52 -9.31 2.42
CA LEU A 237 -15.55 -9.76 1.41
C LEU A 237 -16.24 -10.51 0.26
N SER A 238 -15.52 -10.73 -0.85
CA SER A 238 -16.04 -11.51 -1.99
C SER A 238 -16.44 -12.94 -1.57
N LYS A 239 -17.39 -13.55 -2.30
CA LYS A 239 -17.88 -14.90 -2.01
C LYS A 239 -16.76 -15.95 -2.00
N GLU A 240 -15.76 -15.80 -2.87
CA GLU A 240 -14.60 -16.69 -2.91
C GLU A 240 -13.78 -16.59 -1.64
N LEU A 241 -13.50 -15.37 -1.14
CA LEU A 241 -12.75 -15.15 0.09
C LEU A 241 -13.52 -15.60 1.33
N GLN A 242 -14.85 -15.41 1.36
CA GLN A 242 -15.71 -15.92 2.42
C GLN A 242 -15.70 -17.46 2.52
N SER A 243 -15.37 -18.16 1.43
CA SER A 243 -15.32 -19.62 1.40
C SER A 243 -14.05 -20.21 2.05
N VAL A 244 -13.02 -19.37 2.27
CA VAL A 244 -11.82 -19.70 3.02
C VAL A 244 -12.16 -19.64 4.51
N SER A 245 -12.09 -20.79 5.19
CA SER A 245 -12.41 -20.87 6.62
C SER A 245 -11.33 -21.57 7.43
N ALA A 246 -11.12 -21.09 8.66
CA ALA A 246 -10.21 -21.68 9.64
C ALA A 246 -10.45 -23.20 9.81
N THR A 247 -11.70 -23.64 9.79
CA THR A 247 -12.07 -25.06 9.91
C THR A 247 -11.46 -25.90 8.79
N LYS A 248 -11.58 -25.47 7.53
CA LYS A 248 -11.01 -26.20 6.38
C LYS A 248 -9.48 -26.20 6.39
N ILE A 249 -8.88 -25.10 6.84
CA ILE A 249 -7.42 -24.98 6.97
C ILE A 249 -6.91 -25.96 8.03
N ARG A 250 -7.56 -26.04 9.20
CA ARG A 250 -7.17 -26.99 10.25
C ARG A 250 -7.41 -28.45 9.86
N ALA A 251 -8.46 -28.71 9.09
CA ALA A 251 -8.72 -30.03 8.49
C ALA A 251 -7.71 -30.39 7.38
N GLY A 252 -6.85 -29.44 6.98
CA GLY A 252 -5.86 -29.64 5.93
C GLY A 252 -6.46 -29.81 4.54
N GLU A 253 -7.68 -29.31 4.30
CA GLU A 253 -8.35 -29.34 2.99
C GLU A 253 -7.86 -28.23 2.06
N ILE A 254 -7.49 -27.09 2.64
CA ILE A 254 -6.97 -25.90 1.96
C ILE A 254 -5.82 -25.29 2.76
N GLY A 255 -4.89 -24.61 2.09
CA GLY A 255 -3.83 -23.83 2.70
C GLY A 255 -4.32 -22.48 3.24
N GLN A 256 -3.43 -21.78 3.96
CA GLN A 256 -3.70 -20.42 4.45
C GLN A 256 -3.92 -19.39 3.32
N ASP A 257 -3.45 -19.72 2.11
CA ASP A 257 -3.68 -18.98 0.87
C ASP A 257 -5.06 -19.28 0.23
N GLY A 258 -5.86 -20.17 0.83
CA GLY A 258 -7.17 -20.58 0.34
C GLY A 258 -7.14 -21.62 -0.78
N LYS A 259 -5.96 -22.14 -1.16
CA LYS A 259 -5.83 -23.12 -2.24
C LYS A 259 -5.88 -24.56 -1.71
N PRO A 260 -6.38 -25.54 -2.48
CA PRO A 260 -6.33 -26.95 -2.06
C PRO A 260 -4.89 -27.39 -1.76
N THR A 261 -4.70 -28.06 -0.62
CA THR A 261 -3.47 -28.75 -0.26
C THR A 261 -3.36 -29.99 -1.16
N GLY A 262 -2.79 -29.83 -2.35
CA GLY A 262 -2.70 -30.92 -3.31
C GLY A 262 -2.00 -32.14 -2.72
N LYS A 263 -2.67 -33.30 -2.70
CA LYS A 263 -1.94 -34.56 -2.88
C LYS A 263 -1.43 -34.56 -4.31
N ARG A 264 -0.11 -34.75 -4.47
CA ARG A 264 0.50 -35.04 -5.76
C ARG A 264 -0.27 -36.23 -6.36
N PRO A 265 -0.80 -36.14 -7.59
CA PRO A 265 -1.39 -37.31 -8.25
C PRO A 265 -0.32 -38.41 -8.34
N GLU A 266 -0.69 -39.65 -8.00
CA GLU A 266 0.14 -40.84 -8.23
C GLU A 266 0.40 -41.07 -9.72
#